data_AF-A0A3N5GLZ8-F1
#
_entry.id   AF-A0A3N5GLZ8-F1
#
_cell.length_a   1.000
_cell.length_b   1.000
_cell.length_c   1.000
_cell.angle_alpha   90.00
_cell.angle_beta   90.00
_cell.angle_gamma   90.00
#
_symmetry.space_group_name_H-M   'P 1'
#
loop_
_entity.id
_entity.type
_entity.pdbx_description
1 polymer ?
#
loop_
_entity_poly.entity_id
_entity_poly.type
_entity_poly.pdbx_seq_one_letter_code
_entity_poly.pdbx_strand_id
1 'polypeptide(L)'
;MRRPSSKTPKSARLFARAQKILPGGVDSPVRAFKAVNRDPLFISRATGSRIRDVDGHTYIDYVMSWGPLIHGHAPRGLIKALAKAARDGTSFGAPSELEVRLGEHVRRLMPSLDRVRFVNSGTEAA
;
A
#
# COMPACT_ATOMS: atom_id res chain seq x y z
N MET A 1 7.96 -20.25 -19.86
CA MET A 1 8.79 -20.18 -18.64
C MET A 1 9.15 -18.70 -18.41
N ARG A 2 8.90 -18.13 -17.22
CA ARG A 2 9.26 -16.74 -16.89
C ARG A 2 10.78 -16.57 -16.99
N ARG A 3 11.26 -15.46 -17.58
CA ARG A 3 12.70 -15.16 -17.62
C ARG A 3 13.07 -14.34 -16.39
N PRO A 4 13.92 -14.86 -15.49
CA PRO A 4 14.52 -14.05 -14.44
C PRO A 4 15.27 -12.88 -15.08
N SER A 5 15.02 -11.66 -14.64
CA SER A 5 15.78 -10.52 -15.13
C SER A 5 17.16 -10.53 -14.49
N SER A 6 18.21 -10.57 -15.31
CA SER A 6 19.60 -10.40 -14.84
C SER A 6 19.83 -9.07 -14.13
N LYS A 7 18.96 -8.08 -14.37
CA LYS A 7 19.04 -6.76 -13.74
C LYS A 7 18.53 -6.75 -12.30
N THR A 8 17.62 -7.65 -11.91
CA THR A 8 16.98 -7.63 -10.56
C THR A 8 17.15 -8.96 -9.81
N PRO A 9 18.40 -9.39 -9.54
CA PRO A 9 18.68 -10.70 -8.95
C PRO A 9 18.19 -10.86 -7.50
N LYS A 10 18.16 -9.79 -6.69
CA LYS A 10 17.62 -9.85 -5.32
C LYS A 10 16.10 -10.00 -5.35
N SER A 11 15.41 -9.27 -6.22
CA SER A 11 13.96 -9.43 -6.42
C SER A 11 13.61 -10.84 -6.87
N ALA A 12 14.37 -11.41 -7.81
CA ALA A 12 14.16 -12.80 -8.27
C ALA A 12 14.35 -13.82 -7.13
N ARG A 13 15.39 -13.67 -6.29
CA ARG A 13 15.60 -14.53 -5.11
C ARG A 13 14.49 -14.40 -4.08
N LEU A 14 13.99 -13.19 -3.83
CA LEU A 14 12.86 -12.97 -2.92
C LEU A 14 11.57 -13.57 -3.47
N PHE A 15 11.31 -13.43 -4.77
CA PHE A 15 10.14 -14.02 -5.41
C PHE A 15 10.17 -15.55 -5.34
N ALA A 16 11.32 -16.17 -5.62
CA ALA A 16 11.49 -17.62 -5.49
C ALA A 16 11.26 -18.12 -4.04
N ARG A 17 11.62 -17.32 -3.04
CA ARG A 17 11.29 -17.61 -1.63
C ARG A 17 9.80 -17.43 -1.36
N ALA A 18 9.22 -16.33 -1.83
CA ALA A 18 7.80 -16.02 -1.64
C ALA A 18 6.89 -17.09 -2.26
N GLN A 19 7.23 -17.62 -3.45
CA GLN A 19 6.48 -18.70 -4.10
C GLN A 19 6.38 -20.00 -3.27
N LYS A 20 7.29 -20.20 -2.30
CA LYS A 20 7.23 -21.35 -1.39
C LYS A 20 6.24 -21.17 -0.24
N ILE A 21 5.84 -19.93 0.07
CA ILE A 21 5.04 -19.59 1.26
C ILE A 21 3.75 -18.84 0.95
N LEU A 22 3.65 -18.19 -0.21
CA LEU A 22 2.47 -17.45 -0.66
C LEU A 22 1.93 -18.05 -1.96
N PRO A 23 0.61 -18.24 -2.12
CA PRO A 23 0.00 -18.66 -3.37
C PRO A 23 0.39 -17.72 -4.52
N GLY A 24 1.09 -18.25 -5.53
CA GLY A 24 1.61 -17.44 -6.64
C GLY A 24 2.70 -16.43 -6.26
N GLY A 25 3.23 -16.51 -5.03
CA GLY A 25 4.28 -15.66 -4.49
C GLY A 25 3.86 -14.26 -4.05
N VAL A 26 2.55 -13.99 -3.90
CA VAL A 26 2.01 -12.65 -3.62
C VAL A 26 0.68 -12.69 -2.84
N ASP A 27 0.36 -11.62 -2.12
CA ASP A 27 -0.93 -11.44 -1.40
C ASP A 27 -2.07 -10.85 -2.26
N SER A 28 -1.77 -10.44 -3.49
CA SER A 28 -2.76 -9.94 -4.44
C SER A 28 -2.33 -10.28 -5.87
N PRO A 29 -3.19 -10.92 -6.70
CA PRO A 29 -2.78 -11.52 -7.98
C PRO A 29 -2.06 -10.58 -8.95
N VAL A 30 -2.47 -9.31 -9.01
CA VAL A 30 -1.87 -8.31 -9.91
C VAL A 30 -0.38 -8.10 -9.62
N ARG A 31 0.04 -8.26 -8.36
CA ARG A 31 1.43 -8.10 -7.91
C ARG A 31 2.34 -9.18 -8.46
N ALA A 32 1.80 -10.31 -8.96
CA ALA A 32 2.62 -11.36 -9.54
C ALA A 32 3.25 -10.94 -10.88
N PHE A 33 2.75 -9.91 -11.57
CA PHE A 33 3.22 -9.45 -12.89
C PHE A 33 3.02 -10.48 -14.02
N LYS A 34 1.99 -11.34 -13.90
CA LYS A 34 1.66 -12.34 -14.94
C LYS A 34 1.33 -11.71 -16.29
N ALA A 35 0.54 -10.63 -16.30
CA ALA A 35 0.11 -9.94 -17.52
C ALA A 35 1.27 -9.34 -18.34
N VAL A 36 2.38 -8.99 -17.68
CA VAL A 36 3.58 -8.42 -18.34
C VAL A 36 4.71 -9.44 -18.49
N ASN A 37 4.44 -10.72 -18.19
CA ASN A 37 5.38 -11.85 -18.29
C ASN A 37 6.77 -11.59 -17.68
N ARG A 38 6.81 -11.00 -16.49
CA ARG A 38 8.04 -10.74 -15.74
C ARG A 38 7.92 -11.19 -14.28
N ASP A 39 9.06 -11.40 -13.65
CA ASP A 39 9.10 -11.49 -12.19
C ASP A 39 8.84 -10.12 -11.57
N PRO A 40 8.13 -10.09 -10.43
CA PRO A 40 7.80 -8.84 -9.78
C PRO A 40 9.01 -8.17 -9.13
N LEU A 41 8.96 -6.84 -9.05
CA LEU A 41 9.92 -6.06 -8.29
C LEU A 41 9.58 -6.11 -6.81
N PHE A 42 10.58 -6.35 -5.97
CA PHE A 42 10.44 -6.20 -4.52
C PHE A 42 10.87 -4.79 -4.13
N ILE A 43 9.99 -4.02 -3.50
CA ILE A 43 10.22 -2.61 -3.17
C ILE A 43 10.81 -2.50 -1.76
N SER A 44 11.91 -1.75 -1.63
CA SER A 44 12.61 -1.56 -0.35
C SER A 44 12.22 -0.27 0.37
N ARG A 45 11.97 0.79 -0.38
CA ARG A 45 11.53 2.09 0.16
C ARG A 45 10.90 2.96 -0.93
N ALA A 46 10.20 4.00 -0.51
CA ALA A 46 9.63 4.98 -1.41
C ALA A 46 9.51 6.36 -0.74
N THR A 47 9.59 7.43 -1.53
CA THR A 47 9.42 8.81 -1.04
C THR A 47 8.97 9.72 -2.17
N GLY A 48 7.97 10.58 -1.91
CA GLY A 48 7.39 11.44 -2.94
C GLY A 48 6.84 10.62 -4.10
N SER A 49 7.21 10.95 -5.34
CA SER A 49 6.78 10.23 -6.54
C SER A 49 7.70 9.06 -6.93
N ARG A 50 8.61 8.62 -6.07
CA ARG A 50 9.63 7.62 -6.41
C ARG A 50 9.58 6.40 -5.51
N ILE A 51 9.71 5.22 -6.12
CA ILE A 51 9.93 3.94 -5.44
C ILE A 51 11.34 3.41 -5.76
N ARG A 52 11.93 2.69 -4.81
CA ARG A 52 13.22 2.02 -4.96
C ARG A 52 13.08 0.53 -4.70
N ASP A 53 13.51 -0.31 -5.63
CA ASP A 53 13.51 -1.76 -5.46
C ASP A 53 14.64 -2.23 -4.50
N VAL A 54 14.67 -3.53 -4.17
CA VAL A 54 15.71 -4.14 -3.33
C VAL A 54 17.05 -4.29 -4.05
N ASP A 55 17.06 -4.20 -5.38
CA ASP A 55 18.25 -4.22 -6.23
C ASP A 55 18.92 -2.83 -6.32
N GLY A 56 18.20 -1.78 -5.93
CA GLY A 56 18.68 -0.41 -5.81
C GLY A 56 18.19 0.53 -6.91
N HIS A 57 17.42 0.03 -7.88
CA HIS A 57 16.86 0.86 -8.95
C HIS A 57 15.77 1.76 -8.42
N THR A 58 15.71 2.97 -8.97
CA THR A 58 14.69 3.97 -8.63
C THR A 58 13.81 4.23 -9.84
N TYR A 59 12.51 4.29 -9.60
CA TYR A 59 11.49 4.50 -10.63
C TYR A 59 10.65 5.72 -10.27
N ILE A 60 10.13 6.43 -11.28
CA ILE A 60 8.98 7.31 -11.08
C ILE A 60 7.75 6.38 -10.97
N ASP A 61 7.02 6.51 -9.88
CA ASP A 61 5.90 5.63 -9.57
C ASP A 61 4.59 6.24 -10.07
N TYR A 62 3.99 5.60 -11.07
CA TYR A 62 2.65 5.90 -11.54
C TYR A 62 1.60 4.88 -11.04
N VAL A 63 2.03 3.83 -10.35
CA VAL A 63 1.12 2.85 -9.73
C VAL A 63 0.57 3.40 -8.42
N MET A 64 1.41 4.08 -7.62
CA MET A 64 0.99 4.83 -6.43
C MET A 64 0.09 4.01 -5.49
N SER A 65 0.51 2.76 -5.25
CA SER A 65 -0.21 1.75 -4.48
C SER A 65 -1.65 1.49 -4.95
N TRP A 66 -1.89 1.61 -6.25
CA TRP A 66 -3.21 1.45 -6.88
C TRP A 66 -4.22 2.55 -6.50
N GLY A 67 -3.74 3.74 -6.08
CA GLY A 67 -4.59 4.92 -5.84
C GLY A 67 -4.38 5.67 -4.52
N PRO A 68 -4.21 5.03 -3.35
CA PRO A 68 -4.26 5.71 -2.04
C PRO A 68 -3.21 6.82 -1.84
N LEU A 69 -2.12 6.80 -2.61
CA LEU A 69 -0.96 7.67 -2.39
C LEU A 69 -1.04 8.98 -3.17
N ILE A 70 -2.17 9.68 -3.11
CA ILE A 70 -2.40 10.92 -3.89
C ILE A 70 -1.36 12.03 -3.60
N HIS A 71 -0.77 12.05 -2.40
CA HIS A 71 0.28 12.99 -2.00
C HIS A 71 1.70 12.41 -2.11
N GLY A 72 1.88 11.29 -2.79
CA GLY A 72 3.16 10.59 -2.82
C GLY A 72 3.39 9.66 -1.63
N HIS A 73 4.53 8.98 -1.67
CA HIS A 73 5.02 8.11 -0.62
C HIS A 73 5.60 8.91 0.55
N ALA A 74 5.27 8.48 1.78
CA ALA A 74 5.79 9.03 3.04
C ALA A 74 5.75 10.57 3.17
N PRO A 75 4.59 11.23 2.93
CA PRO A 75 4.49 12.68 3.12
C PRO A 75 4.72 13.05 4.59
N ARG A 76 5.58 14.05 4.84
CA ARG A 76 6.07 14.40 6.20
C ARG A 76 4.94 14.62 7.21
N GLY A 77 3.86 15.29 6.81
CA GLY A 77 2.71 15.55 7.67
C GLY A 77 2.00 14.26 8.11
N LEU A 78 1.79 13.32 7.19
CA LEU A 78 1.18 12.03 7.48
C LEU A 78 2.05 11.19 8.42
N ILE A 79 3.36 11.12 8.15
CA ILE A 79 4.30 10.38 9.01
C ILE A 79 4.28 10.94 10.44
N LYS A 80 4.26 12.27 10.60
CA LYS A 80 4.16 12.90 11.92
C LYS A 80 2.84 12.54 12.63
N ALA A 81 1.71 12.58 11.92
CA ALA A 81 0.40 12.24 12.47
C ALA A 81 0.33 10.77 12.91
N LEU A 82 0.80 9.84 12.06
CA LEU A 82 0.88 8.41 12.35
C LEU A 82 1.79 8.14 13.56
N ALA A 83 2.96 8.78 13.63
CA ALA A 83 3.89 8.61 14.74
C ALA A 83 3.31 9.13 16.06
N LYS A 84 2.45 10.15 16.04
CA LYS A 84 1.72 10.59 17.23
C LYS A 84 0.67 9.55 17.62
N ALA A 85 -0.21 9.17 16.69
CA ALA A 85 -1.28 8.21 16.96
C ALA A 85 -0.75 6.87 17.49
N ALA A 86 0.36 6.36 16.93
CA ALA A 86 0.95 5.10 17.37
C ALA A 86 1.42 5.11 18.84
N ARG A 87 1.83 6.28 19.38
CA ARG A 87 2.20 6.40 20.80
C ARG A 87 0.99 6.32 21.74
N ASP A 88 -0.16 6.75 21.24
CA ASP A 88 -1.42 6.74 21.98
C ASP A 88 -2.11 5.35 21.87
N GLY A 89 -1.55 4.42 21.08
CA GLY A 89 -2.09 3.09 20.79
C GLY A 89 -2.78 3.02 19.42
N THR A 90 -2.65 1.90 18.71
CA THR A 90 -3.10 1.77 17.31
C THR A 90 -4.49 1.14 17.15
N SER A 91 -5.06 0.57 18.20
CA SER A 91 -6.40 -0.01 18.21
C SER A 91 -6.90 -0.11 19.65
N PHE A 92 -8.17 0.26 19.87
CA PHE A 92 -8.75 0.32 21.22
C PHE A 92 -9.89 -0.67 21.44
N GLY A 93 -10.53 -1.18 20.37
CA GLY A 93 -11.76 -1.98 20.50
C GLY A 93 -12.94 -1.21 21.12
N ALA A 94 -12.82 0.11 21.26
CA ALA A 94 -13.79 1.03 21.83
C ALA A 94 -13.81 2.34 21.03
N PRO A 95 -14.89 3.14 21.09
CA PRO A 95 -15.00 4.38 20.32
C PRO A 95 -13.92 5.42 20.63
N SER A 96 -13.57 6.22 19.62
CA SER A 96 -12.60 7.32 19.69
C SER A 96 -13.13 8.61 19.05
N GLU A 97 -12.68 9.78 19.52
CA GLU A 97 -13.02 11.08 18.93
C GLU A 97 -12.61 11.17 17.44
N LEU A 98 -11.54 10.46 17.06
CA LEU A 98 -11.04 10.45 15.68
C LEU A 98 -12.04 9.84 14.69
N GLU A 99 -12.84 8.86 15.12
CA GLU A 99 -13.88 8.25 14.27
C GLU A 99 -14.99 9.27 13.94
N VAL A 100 -15.42 10.06 14.94
CA VAL A 100 -16.44 11.11 14.74
C VAL A 100 -15.93 12.18 13.79
N ARG A 101 -14.71 12.69 14.03
CA ARG A 101 -14.09 13.73 13.21
C ARG A 101 -13.86 13.29 11.78
N LEU A 102 -13.45 12.04 11.56
CA LEU A 102 -13.31 11.48 10.21
C LEU A 102 -14.67 11.38 9.52
N GLY A 103 -15.71 10.95 10.24
CA GLY A 103 -17.07 10.84 9.69
C GLY A 103 -17.63 12.19 9.23
N GLU A 104 -17.49 13.23 10.05
CA GLU A 104 -17.84 14.60 9.66
C GLU A 104 -17.06 15.09 8.45
N HIS A 105 -15.76 14.77 8.39
CA HIS A 105 -14.92 15.13 7.26
C HIS A 105 -15.37 14.47 5.96
N VAL A 106 -15.69 13.18 5.99
CA VAL A 106 -16.18 12.42 4.82
C VAL A 106 -17.52 12.99 4.36
N ARG A 107 -18.48 13.21 5.27
CA ARG A 107 -19.79 13.76 4.90
C ARG A 107 -19.69 15.17 4.29
N ARG A 108 -18.76 15.99 4.76
CA ARG A 108 -18.50 17.31 4.14
C ARG A 108 -17.97 17.19 2.71
N LEU A 109 -17.11 16.20 2.42
CA LEU A 109 -16.56 15.97 1.08
C LEU A 109 -17.52 15.21 0.16
N MET A 110 -18.45 14.44 0.72
CA MET A 110 -19.44 13.64 0.00
C MET A 110 -20.85 13.95 0.55
N PRO A 111 -21.46 15.08 0.13
CA PRO A 111 -22.71 15.57 0.72
C PRO A 111 -23.92 14.64 0.58
N SER A 112 -23.86 13.67 -0.34
CA SER A 112 -24.90 12.65 -0.50
C SER A 112 -24.94 11.62 0.63
N LEU A 113 -23.96 11.60 1.53
CA LEU A 113 -23.89 10.68 2.66
C LEU A 113 -24.52 11.29 3.92
N ASP A 114 -25.67 10.77 4.33
CA ASP A 114 -26.30 11.16 5.60
C ASP A 114 -25.59 10.55 6.82
N ARG A 115 -25.09 9.33 6.69
CA ARG A 115 -24.37 8.58 7.73
C ARG A 115 -23.21 7.81 7.10
N VAL A 116 -22.21 7.48 7.90
CA VAL A 116 -21.05 6.69 7.46
C VAL A 116 -20.75 5.57 8.45
N ARG A 117 -20.22 4.46 7.92
CA ARG A 117 -19.67 3.35 8.69
C ARG A 117 -18.29 3.03 8.11
N PHE A 118 -17.27 2.96 8.94
CA PHE A 118 -15.93 2.58 8.51
C PHE A 118 -15.75 1.07 8.54
N VAL A 119 -15.02 0.56 7.53
CA VAL A 119 -14.61 -0.84 7.34
C VAL A 119 -13.18 -0.83 6.80
N ASN A 120 -12.57 -2.01 6.62
CA ASN A 120 -11.12 -2.13 6.41
C ASN A 120 -10.71 -2.26 4.94
N SER A 121 -11.66 -2.47 4.03
CA SER A 121 -11.38 -2.60 2.60
C SER A 121 -12.54 -2.16 1.72
N GLY A 122 -12.25 -1.87 0.45
CA GLY A 122 -13.29 -1.61 -0.54
C GLY A 122 -14.21 -2.83 -0.78
N THR A 123 -13.70 -4.04 -0.58
CA THR A 123 -14.51 -5.27 -0.67
C THR A 123 -15.50 -5.41 0.49
N GLU A 124 -15.13 -4.99 1.71
CA GLU A 124 -16.06 -4.96 2.85
C GLU A 124 -17.10 -3.83 2.75
N ALA A 125 -16.78 -2.78 1.99
CA ALA A 125 -17.66 -1.61 1.82
C ALA A 125 -18.73 -1.80 0.73
N ALA A 126 -18.53 -2.78 -0.17
CA ALA A 126 -19.39 -3.05 -1.31
C ALA A 126 -20.73 -3.70 -0.93
#